data_AF-F9WD98-F1
#
_entry.id   AF-F9WD98-F1
#
_cell.length_a   1.000
_cell.length_b   1.000
_cell.length_c   1.000
_cell.angle_alpha   90.00
_cell.angle_beta   90.00
_cell.angle_gamma   90.00
#
_symmetry.space_group_name_H-M   'P 1'
#
loop_
_entity.id
_entity.type
_entity.pdbx_description
1 polymer ?
#
loop_
_entity_poly.entity_id
_entity_poly.type
_entity_poly.pdbx_seq_one_letter_code
_entity_poly.pdbx_strand_id
1 'polypeptide(L)'
;MLLEDCGGLSDMSLHDFLMRHFGETFGCPSVSMCVFMDDPSLCVSDESLCTLVTDSEPYREFVEEYEMYKTMREGVDRLSAKGIYFLHQWEGAVAANEVEDINACVRGKLNAALLSARRTEEAMRNANAPSAVELDGAYDSTFNARWSYVVKSDEYSRKWLGMGVLRVGEGEQPHLWSEGQADAPYDPEEHWEGDVVPGVRGKLVMATLKSQKGWPYTLFNAKTSKIVSADVLRKYKDVHNAHLHIRRENLRVWHIVKKGLDEWLNGVKEVHPFIVIGTPGIGKSFATGSVLLYQLLHYRSEDLKVVAYFVSGKAYIFHREERRVVHYEEDRVAVSEIKRMINKGIVGYIIFDISDNGAIIGRLPDDWGIVLISSPNVKNFHEFAKQRQYTTPIYMNCYEDAEFKAVLVWERQSQLENNQMKLENANLGSD
;
A
#
# COMPACT_ATOMS: atom_id res chain seq x y z
N MET A 1 3.49 6.35 19.49
CA MET A 1 3.19 6.81 20.87
C MET A 1 4.46 6.74 21.70
N LEU A 2 4.76 7.65 22.65
CA LEU A 2 6.04 7.71 23.39
C LEU A 2 6.42 6.44 24.20
N LEU A 3 5.47 5.50 24.36
CA LEU A 3 5.59 4.28 25.15
C LEU A 3 5.37 2.99 24.33
N GLU A 4 5.32 3.08 22.99
CA GLU A 4 5.04 1.91 22.12
C GLU A 4 6.07 0.78 22.30
N ASP A 5 7.34 1.11 22.54
CA ASP A 5 8.41 0.12 22.74
C ASP A 5 8.50 -0.39 24.19
N CYS A 6 7.68 0.12 25.11
CA CYS A 6 7.69 -0.27 26.53
C CYS A 6 6.45 -1.09 26.94
N GLY A 7 5.59 -1.45 25.98
CA GLY A 7 4.38 -2.24 26.24
C GLY A 7 4.73 -3.66 26.71
N GLY A 8 4.37 -3.99 27.95
CA GLY A 8 4.53 -5.32 28.54
C GLY A 8 5.62 -5.46 29.62
N LEU A 9 6.45 -4.44 29.84
CA LEU A 9 7.49 -4.48 30.89
C LEU A 9 6.91 -4.51 32.32
N SER A 10 5.79 -3.81 32.57
CA SER A 10 5.11 -3.82 33.87
C SER A 10 4.44 -5.14 34.20
N ASP A 11 4.14 -5.95 33.18
CA ASP A 11 3.32 -7.15 33.31
C ASP A 11 4.20 -8.43 33.28
N MET A 12 5.52 -8.28 33.09
CA MET A 12 6.46 -9.41 33.04
C MET A 12 6.65 -10.03 34.43
N SER A 13 6.46 -11.35 34.52
CA SER A 13 6.79 -12.11 35.73
C SER A 13 8.24 -12.61 35.71
N LEU A 14 8.81 -12.83 36.89
CA LEU A 14 10.10 -13.49 37.06
C LEU A 14 10.13 -14.87 36.39
N HIS A 15 9.00 -15.59 36.45
CA HIS A 15 8.84 -16.87 35.77
C HIS A 15 9.03 -16.74 34.26
N ASP A 16 8.35 -15.78 33.63
CA ASP A 16 8.44 -15.55 32.18
C ASP A 16 9.85 -15.09 31.77
N PHE A 17 10.46 -14.22 32.58
CA PHE A 17 11.82 -13.74 32.37
C PHE A 17 12.84 -14.90 32.41
N LEU A 18 12.78 -15.74 33.44
CA LEU A 18 13.66 -16.89 33.60
C LEU A 18 13.47 -17.92 32.48
N MET A 19 12.23 -18.26 32.14
CA MET A 19 11.94 -19.14 31.01
C MET A 19 12.46 -18.60 29.68
N ARG A 20 12.36 -17.28 29.46
CA ARG A 20 12.80 -16.64 28.22
C ARG A 20 14.31 -16.60 28.06
N HIS A 21 15.05 -16.33 29.14
CA HIS A 21 16.49 -16.05 29.06
C HIS A 21 17.37 -17.22 29.54
N PHE A 22 16.84 -18.10 30.38
CA PHE A 22 17.56 -19.23 30.97
C PHE A 22 16.94 -20.59 30.62
N GLY A 23 15.72 -20.62 30.05
CA GLY A 23 15.04 -21.85 29.64
C GLY A 23 14.51 -22.70 30.79
N GLU A 24 14.70 -22.25 32.04
CA GLU A 24 14.31 -22.94 33.26
C GLU A 24 13.92 -21.90 34.33
N THR A 25 13.00 -22.26 35.22
CA THR A 25 12.46 -21.38 36.28
C THR A 25 13.14 -21.56 37.62
N PHE A 26 14.00 -22.57 37.75
CA PHE A 26 14.75 -22.93 38.95
C PHE A 26 13.89 -23.10 40.22
N GLY A 27 12.60 -23.39 40.06
CA GLY A 27 11.65 -23.50 41.17
C GLY A 27 11.29 -22.16 41.84
N CYS A 28 11.67 -21.02 41.24
CA CYS A 28 11.36 -19.70 41.76
C CYS A 28 9.85 -19.41 41.72
N PRO A 29 9.31 -18.67 42.70
CA PRO A 29 7.91 -18.27 42.70
C PRO A 29 7.61 -17.30 41.55
N SER A 30 6.39 -17.40 41.00
CA SER A 30 5.93 -16.50 39.93
C SER A 30 5.53 -15.13 40.49
N VAL A 31 6.53 -14.31 40.80
CA VAL A 31 6.38 -12.91 41.23
C VAL A 31 6.55 -11.96 40.04
N SER A 32 6.09 -10.72 40.15
CA SER A 32 6.38 -9.70 39.12
C SER A 32 7.88 -9.39 39.10
N MET A 33 8.43 -9.07 37.92
CA MET A 33 9.82 -8.60 37.82
C MET A 33 10.06 -7.34 38.65
N CYS A 34 9.06 -6.48 38.84
CA CYS A 34 9.15 -5.28 39.69
C CYS A 34 9.53 -5.64 41.14
N VAL A 35 8.82 -6.61 41.72
CA VAL A 35 9.07 -7.11 43.08
C VAL A 35 10.45 -7.78 43.17
N PHE A 36 10.84 -8.51 42.13
CA PHE A 36 12.17 -9.11 42.06
C PHE A 36 13.29 -8.07 42.00
N MET A 37 13.12 -6.99 41.22
CA MET A 37 14.11 -5.91 41.11
C MET A 37 14.25 -5.10 42.42
N ASP A 38 13.16 -4.92 43.16
CA ASP A 38 13.17 -4.20 44.43
C ASP A 38 13.99 -4.94 45.50
N ASP A 39 13.79 -6.26 45.62
CA ASP A 39 14.60 -7.11 46.50
C ASP A 39 14.65 -8.57 45.98
N PRO A 40 15.70 -8.92 45.20
CA PRO A 40 15.88 -10.25 44.64
C PRO A 40 15.91 -11.36 45.69
N SER A 41 16.44 -11.05 46.89
CA SER A 41 16.66 -12.01 47.97
C SER A 41 15.36 -12.50 48.62
N LEU A 42 14.27 -11.73 48.50
CA LEU A 42 12.94 -12.15 48.94
C LEU A 42 12.30 -13.18 48.02
N CYS A 43 12.76 -13.26 46.78
CA CYS A 43 12.19 -14.10 45.74
C CYS A 43 13.00 -15.37 45.49
N VAL A 44 14.32 -15.30 45.68
CA VAL A 44 15.25 -16.41 45.46
C VAL A 44 16.10 -16.60 46.72
N SER A 45 15.83 -17.69 47.45
CA SER A 45 16.58 -18.01 48.69
C SER A 45 17.97 -18.61 48.43
N ASP A 46 18.24 -19.09 47.20
CA ASP A 46 19.57 -19.55 46.79
C ASP A 46 20.41 -18.36 46.34
N GLU A 47 21.42 -18.01 47.13
CA GLU A 47 22.30 -16.86 46.92
C GLU A 47 23.13 -16.98 45.62
N SER A 48 23.52 -18.21 45.24
CA SER A 48 24.28 -18.45 44.01
C SER A 48 23.40 -18.23 42.78
N LEU A 49 22.14 -18.68 42.85
CA LEU A 49 21.17 -18.51 41.78
C LEU A 49 20.71 -17.06 41.65
N CYS A 50 20.49 -16.39 42.78
CA CYS A 50 20.15 -14.97 42.81
C CYS A 50 21.24 -14.15 42.11
N THR A 51 22.50 -14.39 42.47
CA THR A 51 23.66 -13.71 41.86
C THR A 51 23.77 -14.01 40.37
N LEU A 52 23.57 -15.27 39.96
CA LEU A 52 23.60 -15.67 38.54
C LEU A 52 22.58 -14.87 37.70
N VAL A 53 21.37 -14.69 38.21
CA VAL A 53 20.32 -13.96 37.51
C VAL A 53 20.62 -12.46 37.50
N THR A 54 21.00 -11.87 38.65
CA THR A 54 21.24 -10.43 38.76
C THR A 54 22.49 -9.95 38.02
N ASP A 55 23.51 -10.80 37.89
CA ASP A 55 24.74 -10.48 37.14
C ASP A 55 24.60 -10.74 35.64
N SER A 56 23.47 -11.31 35.20
CA SER A 56 23.24 -11.61 33.79
C SER A 56 23.00 -10.35 32.96
N GLU A 57 23.50 -10.36 31.72
CA GLU A 57 23.26 -9.29 30.74
C GLU A 57 21.75 -9.05 30.50
N PRO A 58 20.90 -10.09 30.31
CA PRO A 58 19.46 -9.88 30.14
C PRO A 58 18.77 -9.18 31.31
N TYR A 59 19.22 -9.44 32.55
CA TYR A 59 18.63 -8.78 33.72
C TYR A 59 19.02 -7.31 33.76
N ARG A 60 20.29 -6.99 33.48
CA ARG A 60 20.76 -5.61 33.42
C ARG A 60 20.06 -4.80 32.34
N GLU A 61 19.89 -5.37 31.14
CA GLU A 61 19.12 -4.74 30.05
C GLU A 61 17.67 -4.50 30.48
N PHE A 62 17.04 -5.50 31.10
CA PHE A 62 15.66 -5.37 31.59
C PHE A 62 15.51 -4.26 32.63
N VAL A 63 16.43 -4.17 33.59
CA VAL A 63 16.44 -3.10 34.61
C VAL A 63 16.59 -1.72 33.96
N GLU A 64 17.51 -1.58 33.00
CA GLU A 64 17.70 -0.32 32.28
C GLU A 64 16.46 0.09 31.47
N GLU A 65 15.81 -0.85 30.78
CA GLU A 65 14.56 -0.63 30.06
C GLU A 65 13.40 -0.27 31.01
N TYR A 66 13.33 -0.94 32.16
CA TYR A 66 12.28 -0.71 33.15
C TYR A 66 12.41 0.68 33.81
N GLU A 67 13.63 1.10 34.16
CA GLU A 67 13.89 2.44 34.69
C GLU A 67 13.57 3.54 33.67
N MET A 68 13.88 3.29 32.40
CA MET A 68 13.48 4.16 31.29
C MET A 68 11.96 4.26 31.19
N TYR A 69 11.25 3.12 31.24
CA TYR A 69 9.79 3.07 31.21
C TYR A 69 9.16 3.85 32.38
N LYS A 70 9.63 3.61 33.61
CA LYS A 70 9.19 4.32 34.81
C LYS A 70 9.38 5.83 34.68
N THR A 71 10.57 6.25 34.23
CA THR A 71 10.90 7.66 33.97
C THR A 71 9.95 8.28 32.95
N MET A 72 9.60 7.55 31.88
CA MET A 72 8.68 8.02 30.85
C MET A 72 7.24 8.11 31.37
N ARG A 73 6.79 7.13 32.16
CA ARG A 73 5.46 7.12 32.77
C ARG A 73 5.26 8.28 33.76
N GLU A 74 6.22 8.48 34.67
CA GLU A 74 6.20 9.63 35.58
C GLU A 74 6.22 10.96 34.82
N GLY A 75 6.95 11.02 33.70
CA GLY A 75 6.93 12.15 32.79
C GLY A 75 5.52 12.44 32.23
N VAL A 76 4.82 11.41 31.76
CA VAL A 76 3.44 11.53 31.25
C VAL A 76 2.47 12.01 32.33
N ASP A 77 2.58 11.49 33.55
CA ASP A 77 1.71 11.88 34.66
C ASP A 77 1.93 13.36 35.05
N ARG A 78 3.20 13.81 35.11
CA ARG A 78 3.54 15.21 35.38
C ARG A 78 3.08 16.16 34.28
N LEU A 79 3.22 15.77 33.02
CA LEU A 79 2.71 16.55 31.87
C LEU A 79 1.20 16.68 31.93
N SER A 80 0.51 15.59 32.26
CA SER A 80 -0.95 15.56 32.42
C SER A 80 -1.41 16.46 33.57
N ALA A 81 -0.69 16.46 34.70
CA ALA A 81 -0.98 17.36 35.83
C ALA A 81 -0.80 18.85 35.48
N LYS A 82 0.07 19.16 34.52
CA LYS A 82 0.28 20.51 33.97
C LYS A 82 -0.65 20.84 32.79
N GLY A 83 -1.55 19.93 32.40
CA GLY A 83 -2.47 20.13 31.28
C GLY A 83 -1.81 20.07 29.89
N ILE A 84 -0.63 19.47 29.78
CA ILE A 84 0.13 19.34 28.53
C ILE A 84 -0.17 17.98 27.90
N TYR A 85 -1.00 17.98 26.86
CA TYR A 85 -1.41 16.78 26.13
C TYR A 85 -0.92 16.76 24.66
N PHE A 86 -0.53 17.93 24.13
CA PHE A 86 -0.13 18.11 22.74
C PHE A 86 1.24 18.79 22.61
N LEU A 87 1.93 18.56 21.48
CA LEU A 87 3.27 19.13 21.22
C LEU A 87 3.29 20.67 21.16
N HIS A 88 2.21 21.32 20.72
CA HIS A 88 2.12 22.78 20.72
C HIS A 88 2.01 23.36 22.14
N GLN A 89 1.35 22.64 23.06
CA GLN A 89 1.29 23.00 24.48
C GLN A 89 2.66 22.81 25.14
N TRP A 90 3.34 21.71 24.79
CA TRP A 90 4.73 21.45 25.21
C TRP A 90 5.67 22.58 24.78
N GLU A 91 5.58 23.00 23.51
CA GLU A 91 6.36 24.11 22.96
C GLU A 91 6.13 25.43 23.73
N GLY A 92 4.87 25.76 24.02
CA GLY A 92 4.51 26.92 24.84
C GLY A 92 5.08 26.84 26.26
N ALA A 93 4.96 25.67 26.89
CA ALA A 93 5.45 25.44 28.25
C ALA A 93 6.99 25.47 28.34
N VAL A 94 7.70 25.00 27.31
CA VAL A 94 9.17 25.16 27.19
C VAL A 94 9.53 26.64 27.09
N ALA A 95 8.82 27.43 26.29
CA ALA A 95 9.09 28.86 26.13
C ALA A 95 8.80 29.67 27.42
N ALA A 96 7.84 29.22 28.23
CA ALA A 96 7.49 29.78 29.52
C ALA A 96 8.37 29.24 30.69
N ASN A 97 9.33 28.34 30.42
CA ASN A 97 10.14 27.65 31.43
C ASN A 97 9.32 26.85 32.47
N GLU A 98 8.15 26.34 32.09
CA GLU A 98 7.22 25.64 33.00
C GLU A 98 7.48 24.13 33.13
N VAL A 99 8.50 23.62 32.44
CA VAL A 99 8.80 22.18 32.32
C VAL A 99 10.21 21.81 32.83
N GLU A 100 10.83 22.68 33.62
CA GLU A 100 12.15 22.42 34.22
C GLU A 100 12.15 21.22 35.17
N ASP A 101 11.01 20.92 35.79
CA ASP A 101 10.78 19.80 36.70
C ASP A 101 10.50 18.47 35.97
N ILE A 102 10.41 18.47 34.63
CA ILE A 102 10.27 17.24 33.83
C ILE A 102 11.65 16.62 33.59
N ASN A 103 11.76 15.29 33.72
CA ASN A 103 13.01 14.57 33.53
C ASN A 103 13.68 14.88 32.17
N ALA A 104 15.01 15.01 32.18
CA ALA A 104 15.80 15.40 31.01
C ALA A 104 15.63 14.45 29.81
N CYS A 105 15.46 13.14 30.04
CA CYS A 105 15.22 12.15 29.00
C CYS A 105 13.88 12.39 28.30
N VAL A 106 12.81 12.59 29.07
CA VAL A 106 11.46 12.89 28.58
C VAL A 106 11.48 14.19 27.76
N ARG A 107 12.14 15.22 28.30
CA ARG A 107 12.34 16.51 27.62
C ARG A 107 13.10 16.35 26.31
N GLY A 108 14.17 15.55 26.30
CA GLY A 108 14.96 15.26 25.11
C GLY A 108 14.15 14.58 24.01
N LYS A 109 13.36 13.56 24.35
CA LYS A 109 12.47 12.86 23.40
C LYS A 109 11.37 13.78 22.85
N LEU A 110 10.74 14.58 23.70
CA LEU A 110 9.71 15.55 23.28
C LEU A 110 10.29 16.68 22.42
N ASN A 111 11.48 17.18 22.74
CA ASN A 111 12.18 18.17 21.93
C ASN A 111 12.60 17.61 20.57
N ALA A 112 13.03 16.35 20.50
CA ALA A 112 13.30 15.67 19.23
C ALA A 112 12.02 15.51 18.38
N ALA A 113 10.91 15.14 19.01
CA ALA A 113 9.61 15.06 18.36
C ALA A 113 9.13 16.44 17.86
N LEU A 114 9.28 17.49 18.67
CA LEU A 114 8.96 18.87 18.31
C LEU A 114 9.83 19.37 17.15
N LEU A 115 11.15 19.09 17.18
CA LEU A 115 12.06 19.43 16.09
C LEU A 115 11.69 18.70 14.79
N SER A 116 11.28 17.43 14.87
CA SER A 116 10.80 16.67 13.72
C SER A 116 9.49 17.25 13.16
N ALA A 117 8.56 17.63 14.04
CA ALA A 117 7.32 18.29 13.67
C ALA A 117 7.59 19.66 13.01
N ARG A 118 8.46 20.49 13.60
CA ARG A 118 8.89 21.78 13.03
C ARG A 118 9.60 21.63 11.69
N ARG A 119 10.52 20.66 11.53
CA ARG A 119 11.13 20.40 10.21
C ARG A 119 10.09 19.98 9.17
N THR A 120 9.05 19.26 9.59
CA THR A 120 7.92 18.92 8.72
C THR A 120 7.12 20.18 8.36
N GLU A 121 6.85 21.06 9.32
CA GLU A 121 6.11 22.32 9.09
C GLU A 121 6.94 23.36 8.30
N GLU A 122 8.25 23.45 8.53
CA GLU A 122 9.20 24.26 7.78
C GLU A 122 9.37 23.72 6.35
N ALA A 123 9.35 22.39 6.15
CA ALA A 123 9.26 21.80 4.82
C ALA A 123 7.92 22.18 4.14
N MET A 124 6.81 22.27 4.89
CA MET A 124 5.53 22.78 4.38
C MET A 124 5.57 24.29 4.06
N ARG A 125 6.30 25.12 4.83
CA ARG A 125 6.45 26.57 4.57
C ARG A 125 7.46 26.88 3.45
N ASN A 126 8.48 26.04 3.30
CA ASN A 126 9.46 26.11 2.21
C ASN A 126 8.94 25.50 0.89
N ALA A 127 7.74 24.88 0.89
CA ALA A 127 7.06 24.34 -0.28
C ALA A 127 6.51 25.41 -1.26
N ASN A 128 7.09 26.61 -1.29
CA ASN A 128 6.92 27.58 -2.38
C ASN A 128 8.03 27.46 -3.45
N ALA A 129 8.73 26.32 -3.51
CA ALA A 129 9.53 25.87 -4.65
C ALA A 129 9.15 24.41 -4.99
N PRO A 130 9.15 23.98 -6.26
CA PRO A 130 8.28 22.91 -6.74
C PRO A 130 8.81 21.52 -6.36
N SER A 131 8.24 20.88 -5.33
CA SER A 131 8.27 19.42 -5.20
C SER A 131 7.22 18.73 -6.08
N ALA A 132 6.43 19.54 -6.80
CA ALA A 132 5.38 19.18 -7.72
C ALA A 132 5.89 19.39 -9.15
N VAL A 133 6.02 18.31 -9.92
CA VAL A 133 6.51 18.35 -11.30
C VAL A 133 5.38 17.93 -12.22
N GLU A 134 5.01 18.78 -13.18
CA GLU A 134 4.06 18.40 -14.21
C GLU A 134 4.70 17.39 -15.17
N LEU A 135 4.02 16.26 -15.37
CA LEU A 135 4.47 15.21 -16.28
C LEU A 135 3.77 15.37 -17.62
N ASP A 136 4.40 16.16 -18.49
CA ASP A 136 3.92 16.40 -19.84
C ASP A 136 3.62 15.07 -20.57
N GLY A 137 2.48 14.99 -21.25
CA GLY A 137 1.99 13.83 -21.99
C GLY A 137 1.71 12.55 -21.17
N ALA A 138 1.84 12.56 -19.84
CA ALA A 138 1.52 11.39 -19.01
C ALA A 138 0.01 11.10 -19.00
N TYR A 139 -0.82 12.16 -18.94
CA TYR A 139 -2.28 12.02 -19.00
C TYR A 139 -2.70 11.31 -20.29
N ASP A 140 -2.29 11.85 -21.44
CA ASP A 140 -2.63 11.31 -22.75
C ASP A 140 -2.09 9.89 -22.95
N SER A 141 -0.90 9.60 -22.41
CA SER A 141 -0.33 8.25 -22.46
C SER A 141 -1.16 7.23 -21.69
N THR A 142 -1.67 7.60 -20.51
CA THR A 142 -2.54 6.73 -19.71
C THR A 142 -3.93 6.62 -20.33
N PHE A 143 -4.52 7.76 -20.72
CA PHE A 143 -5.87 7.83 -21.27
C PHE A 143 -5.98 7.08 -22.61
N ASN A 144 -4.98 7.21 -23.47
CA ASN A 144 -4.91 6.54 -24.78
C ASN A 144 -4.12 5.22 -24.73
N ALA A 145 -3.98 4.60 -23.56
CA ALA A 145 -3.33 3.31 -23.44
C ALA A 145 -3.99 2.26 -24.35
N ARG A 146 -3.16 1.47 -25.03
CA ARG A 146 -3.58 0.55 -26.09
C ARG A 146 -3.94 -0.81 -25.50
N TRP A 147 -5.09 -1.33 -25.92
CA TRP A 147 -5.57 -2.63 -25.52
C TRP A 147 -5.21 -3.71 -26.53
N SER A 148 -5.03 -4.93 -26.04
CA SER A 148 -5.03 -6.14 -26.86
C SER A 148 -5.74 -7.25 -26.09
N TYR A 149 -6.25 -8.24 -26.82
CA TYR A 149 -6.94 -9.39 -26.26
C TYR A 149 -6.12 -10.64 -26.49
N VAL A 150 -6.09 -11.53 -25.51
CA VAL A 150 -5.71 -12.93 -25.68
C VAL A 150 -7.00 -13.73 -25.66
N VAL A 151 -7.31 -14.35 -26.79
CA VAL A 151 -8.56 -15.04 -27.03
C VAL A 151 -8.31 -16.51 -27.33
N LYS A 152 -9.18 -17.39 -26.83
CA LYS A 152 -9.26 -18.78 -27.26
C LYS A 152 -10.22 -18.90 -28.44
N SER A 153 -9.79 -19.58 -29.50
CA SER A 153 -10.60 -19.79 -30.72
C SER A 153 -10.14 -21.03 -31.47
N ASP A 154 -11.07 -21.70 -32.16
CA ASP A 154 -10.79 -22.87 -32.99
C ASP A 154 -9.79 -22.57 -34.12
N GLU A 155 -9.73 -21.31 -34.57
CA GLU A 155 -8.74 -20.81 -35.53
C GLU A 155 -7.29 -21.07 -35.07
N TYR A 156 -7.07 -21.09 -33.75
CA TYR A 156 -5.76 -21.30 -33.13
C TYR A 156 -5.58 -22.70 -32.57
N SER A 157 -6.53 -23.62 -32.73
CA SER A 157 -6.55 -24.95 -32.10
C SER A 157 -5.23 -25.75 -32.19
N ARG A 158 -4.46 -25.58 -33.27
CA ARG A 158 -3.19 -26.29 -33.52
C ARG A 158 -1.92 -25.52 -33.16
N LYS A 159 -2.02 -24.28 -32.66
CA LYS A 159 -0.86 -23.43 -32.33
C LYS A 159 -1.13 -22.70 -31.01
N TRP A 160 -0.08 -22.26 -30.32
CA TRP A 160 -0.24 -21.31 -29.21
C TRP A 160 -1.26 -21.73 -28.13
N LEU A 161 -1.33 -23.02 -27.81
CA LEU A 161 -2.28 -23.55 -26.82
C LEU A 161 -3.77 -23.25 -27.13
N GLY A 162 -4.13 -23.08 -28.40
CA GLY A 162 -5.50 -22.75 -28.82
C GLY A 162 -5.84 -21.26 -28.68
N MET A 163 -4.85 -20.39 -28.46
CA MET A 163 -5.04 -18.96 -28.22
C MET A 163 -4.38 -18.08 -29.28
N GLY A 164 -4.91 -16.87 -29.46
CA GLY A 164 -4.34 -15.84 -30.33
C GLY A 164 -4.44 -14.46 -29.70
N VAL A 165 -3.66 -13.52 -30.24
CA VAL A 165 -3.67 -12.12 -29.80
C VAL A 165 -4.38 -11.27 -30.83
N LEU A 166 -5.36 -10.49 -30.38
CA LEU A 166 -6.08 -9.51 -31.20
C LEU A 166 -5.76 -8.11 -30.70
N ARG A 167 -5.40 -7.19 -31.59
CA ARG A 167 -5.16 -5.79 -31.23
C ARG A 167 -6.48 -5.01 -31.26
N VAL A 168 -6.68 -4.15 -30.27
CA VAL A 168 -7.81 -3.20 -30.25
C VAL A 168 -7.39 -1.93 -30.98
N GLY A 169 -8.34 -1.27 -31.67
CA GLY A 169 -8.11 0.01 -32.31
C GLY A 169 -7.60 1.07 -31.33
N GLU A 170 -6.76 1.99 -31.80
CA GLU A 170 -6.26 3.07 -30.95
C GLU A 170 -7.40 4.01 -30.53
N GLY A 171 -7.50 4.30 -29.23
CA GLY A 171 -8.51 5.22 -28.68
C GLY A 171 -9.90 4.62 -28.47
N GLU A 172 -10.11 3.35 -28.80
CA GLU A 172 -11.36 2.64 -28.51
C GLU A 172 -11.35 2.06 -27.09
N GLN A 173 -12.45 2.27 -26.36
CA GLN A 173 -12.70 1.56 -25.10
C GLN A 173 -12.85 0.07 -25.41
N PRO A 174 -12.10 -0.82 -24.75
CA PRO A 174 -12.21 -2.24 -25.00
C PRO A 174 -13.57 -2.77 -24.53
N HIS A 175 -14.12 -3.71 -25.28
CA HIS A 175 -15.12 -4.62 -24.71
C HIS A 175 -14.41 -5.59 -23.76
N LEU A 176 -14.84 -5.61 -22.50
CA LEU A 176 -14.29 -6.43 -21.42
C LEU A 176 -15.43 -7.21 -20.74
N TRP A 177 -15.09 -8.05 -19.76
CA TRP A 177 -16.07 -8.83 -18.99
C TRP A 177 -17.15 -7.95 -18.36
N SER A 178 -18.40 -8.36 -18.55
CA SER A 178 -19.55 -7.81 -17.82
C SER A 178 -19.42 -8.08 -16.31
N GLU A 179 -20.20 -7.39 -15.48
CA GLU A 179 -20.22 -7.60 -14.02
C GLU A 179 -20.49 -9.07 -13.68
N GLY A 180 -21.51 -9.68 -14.28
CA GLY A 180 -21.87 -11.08 -14.01
C GLY A 180 -20.81 -12.08 -14.48
N GLN A 181 -20.08 -11.78 -15.58
CA GLN A 181 -18.94 -12.62 -15.99
C GLN A 181 -17.77 -12.44 -15.02
N ALA A 182 -17.48 -11.20 -14.63
CA ALA A 182 -16.36 -10.87 -13.76
C ALA A 182 -16.53 -11.44 -12.34
N ASP A 183 -17.76 -11.49 -11.84
CA ASP A 183 -18.12 -12.01 -10.51
C ASP A 183 -18.51 -13.49 -10.52
N ALA A 184 -18.30 -14.20 -11.64
CA ALA A 184 -18.60 -15.62 -11.73
C ALA A 184 -17.73 -16.42 -10.73
N PRO A 185 -18.32 -17.33 -9.93
CA PRO A 185 -17.56 -18.15 -9.01
C PRO A 185 -16.67 -19.14 -9.77
N TYR A 186 -15.58 -19.55 -9.13
CA TYR A 186 -14.74 -20.61 -9.64
C TYR A 186 -15.49 -21.95 -9.62
N ASP A 187 -15.46 -22.67 -10.74
CA ASP A 187 -16.01 -24.00 -10.88
C ASP A 187 -14.88 -25.04 -11.00
N PRO A 188 -14.76 -26.00 -10.05
CA PRO A 188 -13.74 -27.04 -10.12
C PRO A 188 -14.07 -28.15 -11.14
N GLU A 189 -15.34 -28.31 -11.55
CA GLU A 189 -15.78 -29.34 -12.50
C GLU A 189 -15.65 -28.85 -13.95
N GLU A 190 -15.95 -27.58 -14.19
CA GLU A 190 -15.81 -26.95 -15.50
C GLU A 190 -14.66 -25.94 -15.51
N HIS A 191 -13.51 -26.37 -16.03
CA HIS A 191 -12.37 -25.47 -16.21
C HIS A 191 -12.72 -24.30 -17.13
N TRP A 192 -12.63 -23.09 -16.60
CA TRP A 192 -12.86 -21.88 -17.38
C TRP A 192 -11.82 -21.73 -18.49
N GLU A 193 -12.29 -21.48 -19.72
CA GLU A 193 -11.45 -21.36 -20.91
C GLU A 193 -11.59 -20.01 -21.62
N GLY A 194 -12.11 -19.01 -20.91
CA GLY A 194 -12.46 -17.70 -21.44
C GLY A 194 -13.95 -17.50 -21.66
N ASP A 195 -14.35 -16.24 -21.77
CA ASP A 195 -15.75 -15.83 -21.90
C ASP A 195 -16.06 -15.26 -23.28
N VAL A 196 -17.26 -15.52 -23.79
CA VAL A 196 -17.74 -14.82 -24.99
C VAL A 196 -18.12 -13.40 -24.60
N VAL A 197 -17.30 -12.43 -25.00
CA VAL A 197 -17.51 -11.01 -24.73
C VAL A 197 -18.04 -10.33 -26.00
N PRO A 198 -19.15 -9.57 -25.93
CA PRO A 198 -19.68 -8.86 -27.09
C PRO A 198 -18.62 -7.99 -27.76
N GLY A 199 -18.49 -8.08 -29.09
CA GLY A 199 -17.48 -7.32 -29.85
C GLY A 199 -16.08 -7.94 -29.86
N VAL A 200 -15.84 -9.03 -29.14
CA VAL A 200 -14.56 -9.77 -29.18
C VAL A 200 -14.73 -11.05 -29.99
N ARG A 201 -13.82 -11.28 -30.95
CA ARG A 201 -13.84 -12.51 -31.76
C ARG A 201 -13.13 -13.64 -31.01
N GLY A 202 -13.89 -14.63 -30.56
CA GLY A 202 -13.41 -15.75 -29.74
C GLY A 202 -13.76 -15.57 -28.26
N LYS A 203 -13.27 -16.48 -27.41
CA LYS A 203 -13.45 -16.41 -25.96
C LYS A 203 -12.32 -15.57 -25.35
N LEU A 204 -12.64 -14.44 -24.72
CA LEU A 204 -11.66 -13.60 -24.03
C LEU A 204 -11.15 -14.29 -22.78
N VAL A 205 -9.83 -14.50 -22.70
CA VAL A 205 -9.15 -15.13 -21.56
C VAL A 205 -8.37 -14.09 -20.76
N MET A 206 -7.70 -13.17 -21.44
CA MET A 206 -6.90 -12.12 -20.82
C MET A 206 -6.94 -10.90 -21.73
N ALA A 207 -6.90 -9.69 -21.16
CA ALA A 207 -6.61 -8.49 -21.94
C ALA A 207 -5.23 -7.96 -21.56
N THR A 208 -4.60 -7.20 -22.44
CA THR A 208 -3.36 -6.49 -22.13
C THR A 208 -3.52 -5.01 -22.36
N LEU A 209 -2.85 -4.22 -21.51
CA LEU A 209 -2.94 -2.76 -21.56
C LEU A 209 -1.55 -2.13 -21.56
N LYS A 210 -1.26 -1.31 -22.57
CA LYS A 210 0.04 -0.68 -22.77
C LYS A 210 -0.06 0.84 -22.83
N SER A 211 0.62 1.52 -21.92
CA SER A 211 0.84 2.97 -21.96
C SER A 211 2.20 3.28 -22.57
N GLN A 212 2.29 4.29 -23.44
CA GLN A 212 3.54 4.68 -24.12
C GLN A 212 4.62 5.13 -23.13
N LYS A 213 4.23 5.88 -22.09
CA LYS A 213 5.07 6.34 -20.99
C LYS A 213 5.02 5.43 -19.77
N GLY A 214 4.33 4.28 -19.82
CA GLY A 214 4.17 3.41 -18.65
C GLY A 214 3.13 3.92 -17.66
N TRP A 215 3.25 3.52 -16.40
CA TRP A 215 2.23 3.69 -15.36
C TRP A 215 2.80 4.36 -14.10
N PRO A 216 1.96 4.93 -13.21
CA PRO A 216 2.40 5.42 -11.91
C PRO A 216 3.24 4.41 -11.13
N TYR A 217 2.84 3.13 -11.14
CA TYR A 217 3.58 2.06 -10.48
C TYR A 217 5.01 1.89 -10.99
N THR A 218 5.23 2.13 -12.29
CA THR A 218 6.56 2.10 -12.93
C THR A 218 7.19 3.48 -13.04
N LEU A 219 6.65 4.45 -12.31
CA LEU A 219 7.10 5.84 -12.27
C LEU A 219 7.18 6.48 -13.66
N PHE A 220 6.19 6.18 -14.52
CA PHE A 220 6.09 6.69 -15.90
C PHE A 220 7.38 6.56 -16.72
N ASN A 221 8.12 5.47 -16.53
CA ASN A 221 9.35 5.20 -17.27
C ASN A 221 10.33 6.40 -17.23
N ALA A 222 10.41 7.10 -16.10
CA ALA A 222 11.31 8.22 -15.90
C ALA A 222 12.69 7.86 -16.47
N LYS A 223 13.12 8.56 -17.52
CA LYS A 223 14.52 8.54 -17.97
C LYS A 223 15.31 9.03 -16.78
N THR A 224 15.88 8.11 -16.01
CA THR A 224 16.62 8.50 -14.84
C THR A 224 17.90 9.23 -15.27
N SER A 225 17.84 10.56 -15.32
CA SER A 225 19.02 11.35 -15.03
C SER A 225 19.40 11.05 -13.57
N LYS A 226 20.41 10.19 -13.41
CA LYS A 226 21.32 10.07 -12.24
C LYS A 226 20.81 9.65 -10.85
N ILE A 227 19.54 9.33 -10.59
CA ILE A 227 19.06 9.14 -9.19
C ILE A 227 18.61 7.70 -8.81
N VAL A 228 18.54 6.76 -9.74
CA VAL A 228 18.12 5.38 -9.44
C VAL A 228 19.33 4.47 -9.46
N SER A 229 19.58 3.77 -8.35
CA SER A 229 20.68 2.82 -8.23
C SER A 229 20.58 1.71 -9.28
N ALA A 230 21.72 1.21 -9.73
CA ALA A 230 21.80 0.19 -10.77
C ALA A 230 21.01 -1.10 -10.41
N ASP A 231 20.78 -1.37 -9.12
CA ASP A 231 20.01 -2.52 -8.65
C ASP A 231 18.49 -2.37 -8.84
N VAL A 232 17.94 -1.15 -8.71
CA VAL A 232 16.54 -0.87 -9.03
C VAL A 232 16.35 -0.95 -10.55
N LEU A 233 17.26 -0.37 -11.34
CA LEU A 233 17.21 -0.49 -12.80
C LEU A 233 17.35 -1.95 -13.29
N ARG A 234 18.09 -2.82 -12.58
CA ARG A 234 18.16 -4.25 -12.91
C ARG A 234 16.85 -4.99 -12.66
N LYS A 235 16.07 -4.56 -11.64
CA LYS A 235 14.76 -5.14 -11.31
C LYS A 235 13.63 -4.67 -12.25
N TYR A 236 13.78 -3.48 -12.85
CA TYR A 236 12.77 -2.85 -13.71
C TYR A 236 13.15 -2.77 -15.21
N LYS A 237 14.32 -3.29 -15.61
CA LYS A 237 14.84 -3.19 -16.99
C LYS A 237 13.92 -3.81 -18.04
N ASP A 238 13.22 -4.88 -17.70
CA ASP A 238 12.24 -5.54 -18.57
C ASP A 238 10.83 -4.94 -18.45
N VAL A 239 10.59 -4.13 -17.41
CA VAL A 239 9.30 -3.50 -17.11
C VAL A 239 9.08 -2.22 -17.93
N HIS A 240 10.15 -1.67 -18.51
CA HIS A 240 10.13 -0.44 -19.32
C HIS A 240 9.21 -0.49 -20.55
N ASN A 241 8.78 -1.68 -20.96
CA ASN A 241 7.81 -1.93 -22.05
C ASN A 241 6.68 -2.90 -21.64
N ALA A 242 6.50 -3.17 -20.34
CA ALA A 242 5.60 -4.21 -19.87
C ALA A 242 4.14 -3.87 -20.19
N HIS A 243 3.50 -4.77 -20.90
CA HIS A 243 2.06 -4.76 -21.06
C HIS A 243 1.47 -5.22 -19.73
N LEU A 244 0.44 -4.54 -19.25
CA LEU A 244 -0.29 -4.99 -18.06
C LEU A 244 -1.15 -6.17 -18.44
N HIS A 245 -1.03 -7.29 -17.73
CA HIS A 245 -1.93 -8.42 -17.88
C HIS A 245 -3.20 -8.17 -17.07
N ILE A 246 -4.30 -7.94 -17.79
CA ILE A 246 -5.60 -7.61 -17.23
C ILE A 246 -6.47 -8.86 -17.23
N ARG A 247 -6.87 -9.24 -16.02
CA ARG A 247 -7.68 -10.41 -15.72
C ARG A 247 -9.13 -10.02 -15.53
N ARG A 248 -10.00 -11.03 -15.65
CA ARG A 248 -11.39 -10.95 -15.25
C ARG A 248 -11.55 -10.41 -13.82
N GLU A 249 -10.66 -10.87 -12.94
CA GLU A 249 -10.60 -10.47 -11.54
C GLU A 249 -10.28 -8.97 -11.35
N ASN A 250 -9.44 -8.35 -12.20
CA ASN A 250 -9.19 -6.91 -12.12
C ASN A 250 -10.46 -6.11 -12.47
N LEU A 251 -11.27 -6.61 -13.39
CA LEU A 251 -12.53 -6.00 -13.77
C LEU A 251 -13.61 -6.19 -12.71
N ARG A 252 -13.60 -7.31 -11.99
CA ARG A 252 -14.48 -7.53 -10.82
C ARG A 252 -14.26 -6.45 -9.76
N VAL A 253 -12.98 -6.17 -9.43
CA VAL A 253 -12.62 -5.07 -8.52
C VAL A 253 -13.14 -3.72 -9.02
N TRP A 254 -12.95 -3.43 -10.32
CA TRP A 254 -13.46 -2.20 -10.92
C TRP A 254 -14.97 -2.08 -10.82
N HIS A 255 -15.75 -3.13 -11.13
CA HIS A 255 -17.21 -3.09 -11.05
C HIS A 255 -17.71 -2.80 -9.63
N ILE A 256 -17.09 -3.41 -8.62
CA ILE A 256 -17.40 -3.13 -7.20
C ILE A 256 -17.09 -1.67 -6.85
N VAL A 257 -15.89 -1.19 -7.18
CA VAL A 257 -15.46 0.19 -6.93
C VAL A 257 -16.36 1.20 -7.65
N LYS A 258 -16.69 0.93 -8.92
CA LYS A 258 -17.56 1.76 -9.76
C LYS A 258 -18.95 1.85 -9.15
N LYS A 259 -19.53 0.74 -8.67
CA LYS A 259 -20.84 0.74 -8.00
C LYS A 259 -20.83 1.63 -6.75
N GLY A 260 -19.80 1.52 -5.92
CA GLY A 260 -19.66 2.40 -4.74
C GLY A 260 -19.48 3.88 -5.12
N LEU A 261 -18.72 4.15 -6.18
CA LEU A 261 -18.55 5.49 -6.73
C LEU A 261 -19.87 6.07 -7.27
N ASP A 262 -20.64 5.28 -8.03
CA ASP A 262 -21.95 5.65 -8.56
C ASP A 262 -22.93 5.97 -7.41
N GLU A 263 -22.98 5.13 -6.36
CA GLU A 263 -23.83 5.35 -5.19
C GLU A 263 -23.44 6.63 -4.42
N TRP A 264 -22.14 6.90 -4.30
CA TRP A 264 -21.64 8.09 -3.64
C TRP A 264 -21.97 9.38 -4.43
N LEU A 265 -21.63 9.44 -5.72
CA LEU A 265 -21.84 10.65 -6.52
C LEU A 265 -23.32 10.99 -6.73
N ASN A 266 -24.21 9.98 -6.71
CA ASN A 266 -25.65 10.20 -6.75
C ASN A 266 -26.28 10.54 -5.39
N GLY A 267 -25.48 10.65 -4.32
CA GLY A 267 -25.95 10.95 -2.97
C GLY A 267 -26.78 9.84 -2.31
N VAL A 268 -26.69 8.61 -2.83
CA VAL A 268 -27.40 7.44 -2.27
C VAL A 268 -26.70 6.95 -1.00
N LYS A 269 -25.37 7.04 -0.97
CA LYS A 269 -24.54 6.67 0.18
C LYS A 269 -23.45 7.72 0.40
N GLU A 270 -22.94 7.78 1.63
CA GLU A 270 -21.73 8.52 1.95
C GLU A 270 -20.50 7.88 1.30
N VAL A 271 -19.37 8.61 1.35
CA VAL A 271 -18.08 8.15 0.83
C VAL A 271 -17.73 6.79 1.43
N HIS A 272 -17.53 5.80 0.56
CA HIS A 272 -17.30 4.42 0.98
C HIS A 272 -15.90 3.92 0.60
N PRO A 273 -15.04 3.58 1.58
CA PRO A 273 -13.68 3.11 1.31
C PRO A 273 -13.64 1.61 0.99
N PHE A 274 -12.80 1.23 0.01
CA PHE A 274 -12.52 -0.16 -0.35
C PHE A 274 -11.09 -0.56 -0.04
N ILE A 275 -10.86 -1.82 0.31
CA ILE A 275 -9.52 -2.40 0.43
C ILE A 275 -9.41 -3.69 -0.38
N VAL A 276 -8.50 -3.71 -1.35
CA VAL A 276 -8.22 -4.86 -2.21
C VAL A 276 -7.11 -5.68 -1.56
N ILE A 277 -7.43 -6.93 -1.22
CA ILE A 277 -6.55 -7.87 -0.51
C ILE A 277 -6.33 -9.07 -1.41
N GLY A 278 -5.09 -9.53 -1.55
CA GLY A 278 -4.81 -10.79 -2.23
C GLY A 278 -3.37 -11.23 -2.06
N THR A 279 -3.08 -12.47 -2.44
CA THR A 279 -1.78 -13.14 -2.24
C THR A 279 -0.59 -12.29 -2.74
N PRO A 280 0.56 -12.24 -2.04
CA PRO A 280 1.75 -11.53 -2.54
C PRO A 280 2.14 -12.02 -3.94
N GLY A 281 2.69 -11.14 -4.79
CA GLY A 281 3.18 -11.51 -6.12
C GLY A 281 2.12 -11.67 -7.22
N ILE A 282 0.83 -11.70 -6.90
CA ILE A 282 -0.26 -11.89 -7.88
C ILE A 282 -0.49 -10.70 -8.86
N GLY A 283 0.27 -9.60 -8.73
CA GLY A 283 0.16 -8.44 -9.62
C GLY A 283 -0.90 -7.39 -9.26
N LYS A 284 -1.37 -7.34 -8.00
CA LYS A 284 -2.35 -6.34 -7.49
C LYS A 284 -1.95 -4.89 -7.80
N SER A 285 -0.80 -4.49 -7.27
CA SER A 285 -0.29 -3.12 -7.33
C SER A 285 -0.05 -2.66 -8.77
N PHE A 286 0.47 -3.55 -9.61
CA PHE A 286 0.82 -3.20 -10.99
C PHE A 286 -0.39 -3.21 -11.94
N ALA A 287 -1.20 -4.27 -11.93
CA ALA A 287 -2.33 -4.41 -12.86
C ALA A 287 -3.62 -3.75 -12.32
N THR A 288 -4.05 -4.07 -11.09
CA THR A 288 -5.32 -3.57 -10.54
C THR A 288 -5.31 -2.05 -10.40
N GLY A 289 -4.25 -1.48 -9.80
CA GLY A 289 -4.17 -0.03 -9.64
C GLY A 289 -4.19 0.72 -10.97
N SER A 290 -3.45 0.21 -11.96
CA SER A 290 -3.42 0.79 -13.31
C SER A 290 -4.77 0.69 -14.05
N VAL A 291 -5.48 -0.44 -13.91
CA VAL A 291 -6.83 -0.60 -14.48
C VAL A 291 -7.81 0.35 -13.80
N LEU A 292 -7.78 0.45 -12.48
CA LEU A 292 -8.62 1.39 -11.73
C LEU A 292 -8.36 2.83 -12.18
N LEU A 293 -7.10 3.22 -12.32
CA LEU A 293 -6.73 4.54 -12.82
C LEU A 293 -7.29 4.76 -14.23
N TYR A 294 -7.03 3.83 -15.15
CA TYR A 294 -7.53 3.94 -16.53
C TYR A 294 -9.05 4.11 -16.54
N GLN A 295 -9.76 3.26 -15.81
CA GLN A 295 -11.22 3.26 -15.75
C GLN A 295 -11.78 4.55 -15.11
N LEU A 296 -11.15 5.07 -14.05
CA LEU A 296 -11.55 6.33 -13.42
C LEU A 296 -11.34 7.55 -14.33
N LEU A 297 -10.28 7.57 -15.14
CA LEU A 297 -10.06 8.65 -16.11
C LEU A 297 -11.14 8.67 -17.20
N HIS A 298 -11.65 7.49 -17.57
CA HIS A 298 -12.73 7.28 -18.54
C HIS A 298 -14.14 7.23 -17.93
N TYR A 299 -14.26 7.50 -16.63
CA TYR A 299 -15.53 7.44 -15.93
C TYR A 299 -16.49 8.53 -16.43
N ARG A 300 -17.77 8.20 -16.64
CA ARG A 300 -18.69 9.06 -17.39
C ARG A 300 -19.09 10.36 -16.68
N SER A 301 -19.12 10.38 -15.35
CA SER A 301 -19.51 11.61 -14.66
C SER A 301 -18.40 12.64 -14.72
N GLU A 302 -18.77 13.86 -15.06
CA GLU A 302 -17.91 15.04 -14.99
C GLU A 302 -17.73 15.52 -13.54
N ASP A 303 -18.51 15.05 -12.57
CA ASP A 303 -18.39 15.44 -11.17
C ASP A 303 -17.04 15.01 -10.59
N LEU A 304 -16.52 13.85 -11.01
CA LEU A 304 -15.20 13.39 -10.63
C LEU A 304 -14.13 14.20 -11.39
N LYS A 305 -13.50 15.18 -10.76
CA LYS A 305 -12.53 16.06 -11.43
C LYS A 305 -11.09 15.55 -11.37
N VAL A 306 -10.76 14.79 -10.33
CA VAL A 306 -9.37 14.43 -10.02
C VAL A 306 -9.24 12.95 -9.62
N VAL A 307 -8.16 12.30 -10.08
CA VAL A 307 -7.75 10.98 -9.60
C VAL A 307 -6.34 11.07 -9.04
N ALA A 308 -6.16 10.72 -7.77
CA ALA A 308 -4.85 10.71 -7.12
C ALA A 308 -4.36 9.26 -6.96
N TYR A 309 -3.15 8.97 -7.45
CA TYR A 309 -2.52 7.67 -7.33
C TYR A 309 -1.29 7.77 -6.42
N PHE A 310 -1.34 7.11 -5.27
CA PHE A 310 -0.21 7.00 -4.33
C PHE A 310 0.51 5.67 -4.49
N VAL A 311 1.83 5.71 -4.60
CA VAL A 311 2.68 4.52 -4.72
C VAL A 311 4.10 4.81 -4.26
N SER A 312 4.67 3.91 -3.46
CA SER A 312 6.08 3.98 -3.00
C SER A 312 6.47 5.34 -2.39
N GLY A 313 5.58 5.93 -1.59
CA GLY A 313 5.78 7.24 -0.95
C GLY A 313 5.65 8.46 -1.86
N LYS A 314 5.30 8.25 -3.14
CA LYS A 314 5.06 9.29 -4.15
C LYS A 314 3.59 9.38 -4.49
N ALA A 315 3.20 10.47 -5.15
CA ALA A 315 1.85 10.62 -5.67
C ALA A 315 1.81 11.21 -7.08
N TYR A 316 0.80 10.78 -7.85
CA TYR A 316 0.47 11.30 -9.17
C TYR A 316 -0.97 11.76 -9.17
N ILE A 317 -1.20 13.07 -9.33
CA ILE A 317 -2.54 13.66 -9.35
C ILE A 317 -2.91 13.96 -10.80
N PHE A 318 -3.96 13.31 -11.30
CA PHE A 318 -4.50 13.47 -12.64
C PHE A 318 -5.69 14.43 -12.59
N HIS A 319 -5.58 15.56 -13.27
CA HIS A 319 -6.66 16.51 -13.45
C HIS A 319 -7.38 16.18 -14.76
N ARG A 320 -8.64 15.75 -14.68
CA ARG A 320 -9.38 15.21 -15.84
C ARG A 320 -9.75 16.28 -16.86
N GLU A 321 -10.22 17.43 -16.40
CA GLU A 321 -10.61 18.55 -17.27
C GLU A 321 -9.42 19.16 -18.00
N GLU A 322 -8.34 19.42 -17.25
CA GLU A 322 -7.13 20.05 -17.77
C GLU A 322 -6.20 19.05 -18.49
N ARG A 323 -6.52 17.75 -18.43
CA ARG A 323 -5.72 16.64 -18.98
C ARG A 323 -4.23 16.73 -18.59
N ARG A 324 -3.94 17.10 -17.35
CA ARG A 324 -2.56 17.18 -16.83
C ARG A 324 -2.32 16.25 -15.66
N VAL A 325 -1.05 15.86 -15.47
CA VAL A 325 -0.61 15.04 -14.34
C VAL A 325 0.47 15.77 -13.58
N VAL A 326 0.30 15.87 -12.26
CA VAL A 326 1.33 16.43 -11.37
C VAL A 326 1.87 15.34 -10.47
N HIS A 327 3.18 15.19 -10.53
CA HIS A 327 3.94 14.27 -9.70
C HIS A 327 4.45 14.97 -8.44
N TYR A 328 4.28 14.31 -7.31
CA TYR A 328 4.78 14.72 -6.00
C TYR A 328 5.76 13.66 -5.52
N GLU A 329 7.01 14.07 -5.27
CA GLU A 329 8.05 13.18 -4.72
C GLU A 329 7.72 12.69 -3.30
N GLU A 330 6.88 13.43 -2.58
CA GLU A 330 6.44 13.11 -1.23
C GLU A 330 4.91 13.11 -1.15
N ASP A 331 4.35 11.97 -0.79
CA ASP A 331 2.92 11.76 -0.55
C ASP A 331 2.30 12.78 0.43
N ARG A 332 3.02 13.21 1.46
CA ARG A 332 2.56 14.24 2.41
C ARG A 332 2.21 15.57 1.72
N VAL A 333 2.98 15.97 0.71
CA VAL A 333 2.73 17.21 -0.04
C VAL A 333 1.47 17.04 -0.90
N ALA A 334 1.31 15.88 -1.53
CA ALA A 334 0.10 15.57 -2.28
C ALA A 334 -1.15 15.54 -1.41
N VAL A 335 -1.08 15.00 -0.18
CA VAL A 335 -2.20 15.04 0.77
C VAL A 335 -2.61 16.47 1.11
N SER A 336 -1.65 17.37 1.36
CA SER A 336 -1.94 18.79 1.60
C SER A 336 -2.63 19.44 0.41
N GLU A 337 -2.19 19.11 -0.81
CA GLU A 337 -2.82 19.60 -2.04
C GLU A 337 -4.24 19.07 -2.22
N ILE A 338 -4.49 17.79 -1.92
CA ILE A 338 -5.85 17.21 -1.95
C ILE A 338 -6.77 17.94 -0.96
N LYS A 339 -6.32 18.22 0.27
CA LYS A 339 -7.10 19.00 1.24
C LYS A 339 -7.44 20.40 0.72
N ARG A 340 -6.50 21.05 0.03
CA ARG A 340 -6.74 22.35 -0.62
C ARG A 340 -7.80 22.25 -1.73
N MET A 341 -7.78 21.17 -2.51
CA MET A 341 -8.78 20.89 -3.55
C MET A 341 -10.17 20.63 -2.95
N ILE A 342 -10.25 19.84 -1.88
CA ILE A 342 -11.50 19.60 -1.14
C ILE A 342 -12.10 20.91 -0.61
N ASN A 343 -11.28 21.77 -0.01
CA ASN A 343 -11.74 23.08 0.47
C ASN A 343 -12.28 23.99 -0.66
N LYS A 344 -11.95 23.70 -1.91
CA LYS A 344 -12.49 24.39 -3.10
C LYS A 344 -13.70 23.67 -3.71
N GLY A 345 -14.20 22.61 -3.10
CA GLY A 345 -15.31 21.81 -3.59
C GLY A 345 -14.94 20.89 -4.76
N ILE A 346 -13.66 20.61 -4.98
CA ILE A 346 -13.23 19.68 -6.03
C ILE A 346 -13.41 18.24 -5.53
N VAL A 347 -14.19 17.46 -6.28
CA VAL A 347 -14.41 16.05 -6.02
C VAL A 347 -13.36 15.22 -6.74
N GLY A 348 -12.81 14.23 -6.04
CA GLY A 348 -11.79 13.34 -6.57
C GLY A 348 -11.86 11.94 -5.97
N TYR A 349 -11.01 11.06 -6.50
CA TYR A 349 -10.90 9.66 -6.07
C TYR A 349 -9.43 9.28 -5.84
N ILE A 350 -9.16 8.51 -4.79
CA ILE A 350 -7.82 8.12 -4.38
C ILE A 350 -7.61 6.63 -4.64
N ILE A 351 -6.55 6.30 -5.37
CA ILE A 351 -5.96 4.96 -5.42
C ILE A 351 -4.72 5.00 -4.55
N PHE A 352 -4.66 4.17 -3.52
CA PHE A 352 -3.53 4.12 -2.61
C PHE A 352 -2.91 2.73 -2.59
N ASP A 353 -1.72 2.59 -3.15
CA ASP A 353 -0.96 1.34 -3.19
C ASP A 353 0.00 1.29 -1.99
N ILE A 354 -0.32 0.45 -1.00
CA ILE A 354 0.45 0.39 0.25
C ILE A 354 1.81 -0.27 -0.01
N SER A 355 2.86 0.52 0.14
CA SER A 355 4.23 0.04 0.41
C SER A 355 4.48 -0.10 1.92
N ASP A 356 5.62 -0.68 2.30
CA ASP A 356 6.00 -1.11 3.68
C ASP A 356 5.78 -0.08 4.83
N ASN A 357 5.57 1.20 4.53
CA ASN A 357 5.23 2.24 5.51
C ASN A 357 3.81 2.80 5.27
N GLY A 358 2.80 2.28 5.99
CA GLY A 358 1.40 2.73 5.96
C GLY A 358 1.08 4.01 6.75
N ALA A 359 2.09 4.74 7.24
CA ALA A 359 1.94 5.82 8.22
C ALA A 359 1.09 7.03 7.78
N ILE A 360 0.76 7.15 6.48
CA ILE A 360 0.05 8.31 5.90
C ILE A 360 -1.42 8.03 5.63
N ILE A 361 -1.84 6.77 5.74
CA ILE A 361 -3.24 6.34 5.56
C ILE A 361 -4.18 7.18 6.43
N GLY A 362 -3.88 7.33 7.72
CA GLY A 362 -4.72 8.09 8.66
C GLY A 362 -4.75 9.60 8.42
N ARG A 363 -4.01 10.10 7.42
CA ARG A 363 -4.00 11.53 7.03
C ARG A 363 -4.78 11.79 5.75
N LEU A 364 -5.21 10.75 5.05
CA LEU A 364 -6.01 10.86 3.83
C LEU A 364 -7.39 11.40 4.18
N PRO A 365 -7.92 12.36 3.39
CA PRO A 365 -9.20 13.00 3.68
C PRO A 365 -10.37 12.04 3.48
N ASP A 366 -11.43 12.20 4.27
CA ASP A 366 -12.61 11.35 4.24
C ASP A 366 -13.65 11.78 3.19
N ASP A 367 -13.52 13.00 2.65
CA ASP A 367 -14.45 13.57 1.66
C ASP A 367 -14.29 12.99 0.25
N TRP A 368 -13.19 12.28 -0.03
CA TRP A 368 -12.93 11.64 -1.33
C TRP A 368 -13.04 10.13 -1.22
N GLY A 369 -13.64 9.51 -2.25
CA GLY A 369 -13.63 8.06 -2.42
C GLY A 369 -12.20 7.51 -2.46
N ILE A 370 -12.00 6.33 -1.87
CA ILE A 370 -10.68 5.70 -1.79
C ILE A 370 -10.75 4.19 -2.02
N VAL A 371 -9.79 3.70 -2.81
CA VAL A 371 -9.46 2.29 -2.91
C VAL A 371 -8.02 2.07 -2.49
N LEU A 372 -7.85 1.21 -1.49
CA LEU A 372 -6.56 0.82 -0.97
C LEU A 372 -6.15 -0.52 -1.59
N ILE A 373 -4.92 -0.62 -2.07
CA ILE A 373 -4.35 -1.87 -2.59
C ILE A 373 -3.30 -2.32 -1.57
N SER A 374 -3.50 -3.50 -0.99
CA SER A 374 -2.58 -4.04 0.01
C SER A 374 -2.18 -5.47 -0.32
N SER A 375 -0.94 -5.84 0.02
CA SER A 375 -0.58 -7.25 0.23
C SER A 375 -1.40 -7.81 1.42
N PRO A 376 -1.47 -9.13 1.64
CA PRO A 376 -2.17 -9.70 2.78
C PRO A 376 -1.30 -9.51 4.02
N ASN A 377 -1.13 -8.25 4.42
CA ASN A 377 -0.53 -7.86 5.67
C ASN A 377 -1.66 -7.50 6.63
N VAL A 378 -1.87 -8.39 7.59
CA VAL A 378 -2.94 -8.31 8.59
C VAL A 378 -2.83 -7.02 9.42
N LYS A 379 -1.62 -6.51 9.67
CA LYS A 379 -1.40 -5.26 10.41
C LYS A 379 -1.95 -4.06 9.64
N ASN A 380 -1.63 -3.96 8.34
CA ASN A 380 -2.10 -2.87 7.48
C ASN A 380 -3.63 -2.86 7.36
N PHE A 381 -4.25 -4.05 7.23
CA PHE A 381 -5.71 -4.18 7.21
C PHE A 381 -6.33 -3.69 8.52
N HIS A 382 -5.84 -4.16 9.66
CA HIS A 382 -6.39 -3.75 10.97
C HIS A 382 -6.18 -2.27 11.25
N GLU A 383 -5.04 -1.69 10.88
CA GLU A 383 -4.81 -0.25 11.03
C GLU A 383 -5.76 0.57 10.16
N PHE A 384 -5.94 0.21 8.90
CA PHE A 384 -6.88 0.90 8.01
C PHE A 384 -8.32 0.76 8.48
N ALA A 385 -8.76 -0.45 8.80
CA ALA A 385 -10.12 -0.72 9.26
C ALA A 385 -10.44 -0.01 10.60
N LYS A 386 -9.45 0.13 11.50
CA LYS A 386 -9.60 0.94 12.71
C LYS A 386 -9.78 2.42 12.40
N GLN A 387 -9.06 2.95 11.42
CA GLN A 387 -9.13 4.36 11.02
C GLN A 387 -10.38 4.67 10.21
N ARG A 388 -10.91 3.70 9.44
CA ARG A 388 -12.13 3.83 8.63
C ARG A 388 -13.10 2.68 8.89
N GLN A 389 -14.04 2.92 9.81
CA GLN A 389 -14.96 1.92 10.38
C GLN A 389 -15.91 1.24 9.39
N TYR A 390 -15.97 1.66 8.13
CA TYR A 390 -16.86 1.09 7.09
C TYR A 390 -16.12 0.55 5.86
N THR A 391 -14.83 0.25 6.01
CA THR A 391 -14.03 -0.28 4.90
C THR A 391 -14.52 -1.64 4.43
N THR A 392 -14.87 -1.76 3.15
CA THR A 392 -15.25 -3.04 2.56
C THR A 392 -14.06 -3.76 1.95
N PRO A 393 -13.72 -4.97 2.42
CA PRO A 393 -12.69 -5.78 1.80
C PRO A 393 -13.15 -6.37 0.46
N ILE A 394 -12.26 -6.34 -0.52
CA ILE A 394 -12.39 -7.03 -1.80
C ILE A 394 -11.26 -8.06 -1.85
N TYR A 395 -11.61 -9.32 -1.64
CA TYR A 395 -10.66 -10.43 -1.71
C TYR A 395 -10.43 -10.81 -3.16
N MET A 396 -9.19 -10.69 -3.61
CA MET A 396 -8.82 -10.90 -4.99
C MET A 396 -8.49 -12.37 -5.25
N ASN A 397 -9.16 -12.98 -6.22
CA ASN A 397 -8.95 -14.38 -6.58
C ASN A 397 -7.56 -14.62 -7.21
N CYS A 398 -7.08 -15.86 -7.04
CA CYS A 398 -5.85 -16.39 -7.65
C CYS A 398 -5.94 -16.44 -9.18
N TYR A 399 -4.83 -16.77 -9.84
CA TYR A 399 -4.86 -17.02 -11.28
C TYR A 399 -5.56 -18.33 -11.60
N GLU A 400 -6.27 -18.36 -12.71
CA GLU A 400 -6.80 -19.59 -13.30
C GLU A 400 -5.83 -20.15 -14.35
N ASP A 401 -5.89 -21.46 -14.62
CA ASP A 401 -4.98 -22.15 -15.55
C ASP A 401 -4.98 -21.53 -16.95
N ALA A 402 -6.16 -21.10 -17.44
CA ALA A 402 -6.29 -20.44 -18.72
C ALA A 402 -5.54 -19.09 -18.75
N GLU A 403 -5.51 -18.36 -17.64
CA GLU A 403 -4.80 -17.09 -17.54
C GLU A 403 -3.28 -17.29 -17.61
N PHE A 404 -2.74 -18.33 -16.97
CA PHE A 404 -1.31 -18.68 -17.09
C PHE A 404 -0.92 -19.02 -18.53
N LYS A 405 -1.75 -19.81 -19.22
CA LYS A 405 -1.56 -20.14 -20.65
C LYS A 405 -1.60 -18.86 -21.50
N ALA A 406 -2.52 -17.95 -21.21
CA ALA A 406 -2.65 -16.69 -21.92
C ALA A 406 -1.42 -15.78 -21.75
N VAL A 407 -0.86 -15.68 -20.53
CA VAL A 407 0.40 -14.96 -20.27
C VAL A 407 1.55 -15.54 -21.10
N LEU A 408 1.70 -16.87 -21.10
CA LEU A 408 2.76 -17.53 -21.86
C LEU A 408 2.62 -17.27 -23.38
N VAL A 409 1.40 -17.35 -23.91
CA VAL A 409 1.12 -17.08 -25.32
C VAL A 409 1.45 -15.64 -25.67
N TRP A 410 1.03 -14.68 -24.83
CA TRP A 410 1.34 -13.27 -25.00
C TRP A 410 2.84 -13.00 -25.04
N GLU A 411 3.60 -13.52 -24.06
CA GLU A 411 5.04 -13.33 -23.97
C GLU A 411 5.77 -13.85 -25.22
N ARG A 412 5.42 -15.05 -25.69
CA ARG A 412 6.05 -15.62 -26.88
C ARG A 412 5.70 -14.86 -28.16
N GLN A 413 4.46 -14.41 -28.32
CA GLN A 413 4.08 -13.60 -29.48
C GLN A 413 4.80 -12.24 -29.46
N SER A 414 4.92 -11.60 -28.29
CA SER A 414 5.72 -10.38 -28.12
C SER A 414 7.20 -10.61 -28.48
N GLN A 415 7.80 -11.74 -28.09
CA GLN A 415 9.17 -12.09 -28.45
C GLN A 415 9.34 -12.32 -29.96
N LEU A 416 8.36 -12.93 -30.62
CA LEU A 416 8.37 -13.08 -32.08
C LEU A 416 8.27 -11.72 -32.79
N GLU A 417 7.34 -10.85 -32.36
CA GLU A 417 7.17 -9.52 -32.95
C GLU A 417 8.44 -8.67 -32.81
N ASN A 418 9.21 -8.87 -31.73
CA ASN A 418 10.48 -8.19 -31.48
C ASN A 418 11.70 -8.90 -32.09
N ASN A 419 11.52 -9.93 -32.93
CA ASN A 419 12.58 -10.77 -33.52
C ASN A 419 13.53 -11.42 -32.49
N GLN A 420 13.08 -11.61 -31.25
CA GLN A 420 13.85 -12.23 -30.16
C GLN A 420 13.73 -13.76 -30.16
N MET A 421 12.78 -14.33 -30.91
CA MET A 421 12.64 -15.76 -31.17
C MET A 421 12.36 -16.05 -32.65
N LYS A 422 12.76 -17.23 -33.14
CA LYS A 422 12.38 -17.74 -34.46
C LYS A 422 11.03 -18.48 -34.38
N LEU A 423 10.20 -18.37 -35.43
CA LEU A 423 8.85 -18.95 -35.52
C LEU A 423 8.79 -20.46 -35.21
N GLU A 424 9.86 -21.21 -35.51
CA GLU A 424 9.99 -22.65 -35.26
C GLU A 424 9.99 -23.02 -33.76
N ASN A 425 10.47 -22.13 -32.89
CA ASN A 425 10.53 -22.34 -31.43
C ASN A 425 9.25 -21.89 -30.69
N ALA A 426 8.31 -21.31 -31.42
CA ALA A 426 7.17 -20.61 -30.86
C ALA A 426 5.93 -21.51 -30.69
N ASN A 427 5.76 -22.49 -31.57
CA ASN A 427 4.65 -23.44 -31.52
C ASN A 427 4.86 -24.48 -30.42
N LEU A 428 3.98 -24.52 -29.41
CA LEU A 428 3.95 -25.52 -28.33
C LEU A 428 3.32 -26.86 -28.78
N GLY A 429 3.41 -27.18 -30.08
CA GLY A 429 2.72 -28.31 -30.66
C GLY A 429 3.49 -29.63 -30.54
N SER A 430 3.84 -30.03 -29.31
CA SER A 430 4.15 -31.40 -28.86
C SER A 430 5.12 -31.36 -27.67
N ASP A 431 4.59 -31.35 -26.46
CA ASP A 431 5.13 -32.05 -25.28
C ASP A 431 3.98 -32.32 -24.30
#